data_AF-A0AAV0IEG5-F1
#
_entry.id   AF-A0AAV0IEG5-F1
#
_cell.length_a   1.000
_cell.length_b   1.000
_cell.length_c   1.000
_cell.angle_alpha   90.00
_cell.angle_beta   90.00
_cell.angle_gamma   90.00
#
_symmetry.space_group_name_H-M   'P 1'
#
loop_
_entity.id
_entity.type
_entity.pdbx_description
1 polymer ?
#
loop_
_entity_poly.entity_id
_entity_poly.type
_entity_poly.pdbx_seq_one_letter_code
_entity_poly.pdbx_strand_id
1 'polypeptide(L)'
;MGAENGDEASVMATLLPLASASQQPYVSELLSFTLDRLHKEPELLRVDAERIERQMQEVAVGNYHAFIVATDALNAIREEVSNVDKLLESLISEIPELISGCTEFIESAEEVLEKRKMNQTLLSNHSTLLDLLEIPQLMDTYVLDKLYVEG
;
A
#
# COMPACT_ATOMS: atom_id res chain seq x y z
N MET A 1 18.99 -40.17 -62.98
CA MET A 1 18.90 -40.99 -61.76
C MET A 1 19.11 -40.03 -60.60
N GLY A 2 18.02 -39.52 -60.03
CA GLY A 2 18.05 -38.43 -59.04
C GLY A 2 16.90 -37.48 -59.23
N ALA A 3 15.75 -37.78 -58.61
CA ALA A 3 14.64 -36.85 -58.37
C ALA A 3 13.55 -37.53 -57.52
N GLU A 4 13.85 -37.96 -56.29
CA GLU A 4 12.79 -38.43 -55.34
C GLU A 4 12.94 -37.85 -53.91
N ASN A 5 13.85 -36.92 -53.65
CA ASN A 5 14.03 -36.30 -52.31
C ASN A 5 13.20 -35.03 -52.07
N GLY A 6 12.44 -34.57 -53.07
CA GLY A 6 11.75 -33.26 -53.00
C GLY A 6 10.38 -33.27 -52.32
N ASP A 7 9.74 -34.45 -52.22
CA ASP A 7 8.35 -34.55 -51.80
C ASP A 7 8.21 -34.86 -50.29
N GLU A 8 9.16 -35.60 -49.70
CA GLU A 8 9.14 -35.95 -48.27
C GLU A 8 9.23 -34.73 -47.34
N ALA A 9 9.97 -33.70 -47.73
CA ALA A 9 10.10 -32.46 -46.95
C ALA A 9 8.80 -31.64 -46.88
N SER A 10 7.93 -31.76 -47.89
CA SER A 10 6.64 -31.04 -47.98
C SER A 10 5.57 -31.69 -47.11
N VAL A 11 5.53 -33.03 -47.07
CA VAL A 11 4.63 -33.78 -46.18
C VAL A 11 5.00 -33.58 -44.71
N MET A 12 6.30 -33.52 -44.40
CA MET A 12 6.81 -33.23 -43.04
C MET A 12 6.35 -31.86 -42.52
N ALA A 13 6.36 -30.83 -43.37
CA ALA A 13 5.91 -29.49 -42.99
C ALA A 13 4.39 -29.42 -42.70
N THR A 14 3.61 -30.30 -43.30
CA THR A 14 2.15 -30.33 -43.17
C THR A 14 1.68 -31.05 -41.89
N LEU A 15 2.55 -31.86 -41.27
CA LEU A 15 2.29 -32.59 -40.01
C LEU A 15 2.70 -31.82 -38.74
N LEU A 16 3.38 -30.69 -38.88
CA LEU A 16 3.89 -29.86 -37.77
C LEU A 16 2.83 -29.35 -36.76
N PRO A 17 1.53 -29.20 -37.06
CA PRO A 17 0.58 -28.71 -36.05
C PRO A 17 0.23 -29.68 -34.90
N LEU A 18 0.85 -30.86 -34.79
CA LEU A 18 0.49 -31.85 -33.76
C LEU A 18 0.95 -31.52 -32.32
N ALA A 19 1.80 -30.51 -32.10
CA ALA A 19 2.37 -30.21 -30.77
C ALA A 19 2.43 -28.71 -30.43
N SER A 20 2.46 -28.38 -29.13
CA SER A 20 2.58 -26.98 -28.66
C SER A 20 3.91 -26.34 -29.11
N ALA A 21 3.97 -25.01 -29.21
CA ALA A 21 5.13 -24.29 -29.78
C ALA A 21 6.48 -24.63 -29.12
N SER A 22 6.48 -25.03 -27.83
CA SER A 22 7.68 -25.46 -27.09
C SER A 22 8.12 -26.89 -27.40
N GLN A 23 7.25 -27.72 -27.95
CA GLN A 23 7.50 -29.15 -28.26
C GLN A 23 7.88 -29.37 -29.73
N GLN A 24 7.66 -28.36 -30.58
CA GLN A 24 8.03 -28.36 -32.00
C GLN A 24 9.49 -28.79 -32.30
N PRO A 25 10.53 -28.26 -31.62
CA PRO A 25 11.89 -28.69 -31.90
C PRO A 25 12.11 -30.19 -31.61
N TYR A 26 11.51 -30.69 -30.52
CA TYR A 26 11.61 -32.10 -30.16
C TYR A 26 10.88 -33.02 -31.16
N VAL A 27 9.70 -32.62 -31.62
CA VAL A 27 8.95 -33.37 -32.66
C VAL A 27 9.71 -33.38 -33.98
N SER A 28 10.34 -32.27 -34.38
CA SER A 28 11.18 -32.22 -35.58
C SER A 28 12.40 -33.13 -35.48
N GLU A 29 12.94 -33.31 -34.27
CA GLU A 29 14.05 -34.21 -34.00
C GLU A 29 13.60 -35.68 -34.07
N LEU A 30 12.44 -36.03 -33.49
CA LEU A 30 11.81 -37.36 -33.58
C LEU A 30 11.62 -37.82 -35.03
N LEU A 31 11.11 -36.91 -35.86
CA LEU A 31 10.83 -37.18 -37.28
C LEU A 31 12.11 -37.35 -38.11
N SER A 32 13.27 -36.90 -37.59
CA SER A 32 14.59 -37.10 -38.21
C SER A 32 15.24 -38.44 -37.82
N PHE A 33 14.66 -39.20 -36.89
CA PHE A 33 15.22 -40.47 -36.41
C PHE A 33 14.87 -41.66 -37.31
N THR A 34 15.75 -42.65 -37.33
CA THR A 34 15.47 -43.95 -37.96
C THR A 34 14.47 -44.75 -37.13
N LEU A 35 13.71 -45.66 -37.77
CA LEU A 35 12.66 -46.45 -37.12
C LEU A 35 13.17 -47.25 -35.89
N ASP A 36 14.40 -47.77 -35.95
CA ASP A 36 15.06 -48.44 -34.82
C ASP A 36 15.32 -47.53 -33.62
N ARG A 37 15.60 -46.25 -33.86
CA ARG A 37 15.86 -45.26 -32.81
C ARG A 37 14.55 -44.78 -32.20
N LEU A 38 13.52 -44.55 -33.02
CA LEU A 38 12.18 -44.18 -32.56
C LEU A 38 11.53 -45.29 -31.72
N HIS A 39 11.79 -46.57 -32.04
CA HIS A 39 11.29 -47.69 -31.23
C HIS A 39 11.95 -47.77 -29.84
N LYS A 40 13.21 -47.34 -29.70
CA LYS A 40 13.95 -47.32 -28.43
C LYS A 40 13.71 -46.06 -27.62
N GLU A 41 13.30 -44.98 -28.27
CA GLU A 41 13.02 -43.69 -27.65
C GLU A 41 12.01 -43.74 -26.48
N PRO A 42 10.86 -44.42 -26.54
CA PRO A 42 9.96 -44.50 -25.40
C PRO A 42 10.60 -45.19 -24.17
N GLU A 43 11.42 -46.22 -24.37
CA GLU A 43 12.17 -46.86 -23.28
C GLU A 43 13.27 -45.94 -22.73
N LEU A 44 13.99 -45.22 -23.60
CA LEU A 44 14.97 -44.21 -23.19
C LEU A 44 14.33 -43.09 -22.36
N LEU A 45 13.19 -42.55 -22.81
CA LEU A 45 12.43 -41.53 -22.08
C LEU A 45 11.94 -42.05 -20.73
N ARG A 46 11.49 -43.31 -20.66
CA ARG A 46 11.07 -43.92 -19.40
C ARG A 46 12.24 -44.02 -18.41
N VAL A 47 13.39 -44.50 -18.87
CA VAL A 47 14.61 -44.59 -18.04
C VAL A 47 15.09 -43.20 -17.61
N ASP A 48 15.04 -42.22 -18.51
CA ASP A 48 15.44 -40.85 -18.20
C ASP A 48 14.45 -40.19 -17.22
N ALA A 49 13.15 -40.45 -17.34
CA ALA A 49 12.15 -39.99 -16.38
C ALA A 49 12.40 -40.60 -14.99
N GLU A 50 12.63 -41.91 -14.90
CA GLU A 50 12.97 -42.58 -13.63
C GLU A 50 14.29 -42.05 -13.03
N ARG A 51 15.28 -41.72 -13.88
CA ARG A 51 16.53 -41.10 -13.45
C ARG A 51 16.30 -39.71 -12.87
N ILE A 52 15.54 -38.86 -13.57
CA ILE A 52 15.22 -37.50 -13.12
C ILE A 52 14.42 -37.57 -11.83
N GLU A 53 13.48 -38.51 -11.70
CA GLU A 53 12.71 -38.68 -10.47
C GLU A 53 13.61 -39.03 -9.28
N ARG A 54 14.54 -39.98 -9.43
CA ARG A 54 15.52 -40.29 -8.37
C ARG A 54 16.40 -39.08 -8.04
N GLN A 55 16.89 -38.37 -9.05
CA GLN A 55 17.72 -37.17 -8.83
C GLN A 55 16.94 -36.09 -8.09
N MET A 56 15.67 -35.88 -8.45
CA MET A 56 14.80 -34.93 -7.76
C MET A 56 14.55 -35.36 -6.32
N GLN A 57 14.29 -36.64 -6.06
CA GLN A 57 14.14 -37.17 -4.70
C GLN A 57 15.42 -37.01 -3.88
N GLU A 58 16.58 -37.28 -4.45
CA GLU A 58 17.88 -37.12 -3.78
C GLU A 58 18.13 -35.66 -3.41
N VAL A 59 17.88 -34.73 -4.34
CA VAL A 59 17.98 -33.29 -4.08
C VAL A 59 16.96 -32.83 -3.05
N ALA A 60 15.72 -33.32 -3.12
CA ALA A 60 14.66 -32.99 -2.17
C ALA A 60 14.98 -33.50 -0.76
N VAL A 61 15.49 -34.73 -0.62
CA VAL A 61 15.89 -35.31 0.66
C VAL A 61 17.14 -34.61 1.20
N GLY A 62 18.15 -34.39 0.37
CA GLY A 62 19.39 -33.72 0.75
C GLY A 62 19.19 -32.26 1.16
N ASN A 63 18.22 -31.56 0.55
CA ASN A 63 17.96 -30.15 0.80
C ASN A 63 16.61 -29.89 1.51
N TYR A 64 15.98 -30.91 2.11
CA TYR A 64 14.67 -30.76 2.76
C TYR A 64 14.66 -29.64 3.82
N HIS A 65 15.76 -29.51 4.57
CA HIS A 65 15.93 -28.44 5.55
C HIS A 65 15.89 -27.04 4.91
N ALA A 66 16.49 -26.87 3.72
CA ALA A 66 16.46 -25.59 3.02
C ALA A 66 15.03 -25.24 2.56
N PHE A 67 14.23 -26.23 2.15
CA PHE A 67 12.82 -26.03 1.82
C PHE A 67 11.98 -25.64 3.05
N ILE A 68 12.22 -26.26 4.21
CA ILE A 68 11.54 -25.86 5.45
C ILE A 68 11.90 -24.41 5.80
N VAL A 69 13.19 -24.08 5.86
CA VAL A 69 13.64 -22.72 6.18
C VAL A 69 13.10 -21.69 5.19
N ALA A 70 13.08 -22.00 3.89
CA ALA A 70 12.50 -21.12 2.88
C ALA A 70 10.98 -20.93 3.08
N THR A 71 10.27 -22.00 3.44
CA THR A 71 8.83 -21.94 3.71
C THR A 71 8.54 -21.14 4.97
N ASP A 72 9.33 -21.32 6.02
CA ASP A 72 9.22 -20.57 7.27
C ASP A 72 9.51 -19.08 7.04
N ALA A 73 10.55 -18.75 6.27
CA ALA A 73 10.85 -17.37 5.88
C ALA A 73 9.72 -16.75 5.05
N LEU A 74 9.12 -17.50 4.12
CA LEU A 74 7.97 -17.04 3.34
C LEU A 74 6.74 -16.79 4.21
N ASN A 75 6.50 -17.65 5.20
CA ASN A 75 5.40 -17.48 6.16
C ASN A 75 5.63 -16.26 7.05
N ALA A 76 6.84 -16.06 7.55
CA ALA A 76 7.20 -14.87 8.33
C ALA A 76 6.99 -13.59 7.51
N ILE A 77 7.46 -13.55 6.26
CA ILE A 77 7.25 -12.40 5.38
C ILE A 77 5.76 -12.15 5.14
N ARG A 78 4.96 -13.20 4.93
CA ARG A 78 3.50 -13.08 4.77
C ARG A 78 2.84 -12.48 6.01
N GLU A 79 3.26 -12.89 7.20
CA GLU A 79 2.75 -12.35 8.46
C GLU A 79 3.10 -10.88 8.64
N GLU A 80 4.37 -10.51 8.39
CA GLU A 80 4.82 -9.11 8.44
C GLU A 80 4.04 -8.22 7.45
N VAL A 81 3.83 -8.70 6.23
CA VAL A 81 3.01 -7.97 5.24
C VAL A 81 1.57 -7.80 5.73
N SER A 82 0.98 -8.82 6.36
CA SER A 82 -0.35 -8.71 6.97
C SER A 82 -0.38 -7.74 8.15
N ASN A 83 0.69 -7.64 8.93
CA ASN A 83 0.79 -6.66 10.01
C ASN A 83 0.90 -5.23 9.48
N VAL A 84 1.67 -5.03 8.40
CA VAL A 84 1.74 -3.74 7.70
C VAL A 84 0.36 -3.32 7.17
N ASP A 85 -0.39 -4.26 6.59
CA ASP A 85 -1.74 -4.00 6.10
C ASP A 85 -2.67 -3.50 7.22
N LYS A 86 -2.66 -4.19 8.38
CA LYS A 86 -3.44 -3.76 9.57
C LYS A 86 -2.99 -2.41 10.12
N LEU A 87 -1.69 -2.13 10.16
CA LEU A 87 -1.15 -0.84 10.60
C LEU A 87 -1.59 0.28 9.67
N LEU A 88 -1.60 0.04 8.36
CA LEU A 88 -2.10 1.00 7.39
C LEU A 88 -3.61 1.23 7.54
N GLU A 89 -4.40 0.18 7.76
CA GLU A 89 -5.82 0.32 8.06
C GLU A 89 -6.07 1.14 9.33
N SER A 90 -5.33 0.88 10.41
CA SER A 90 -5.42 1.67 11.66
C SER A 90 -5.06 3.13 11.40
N LEU A 91 -3.97 3.39 10.68
CA LEU A 91 -3.53 4.75 10.36
C LEU A 91 -4.57 5.49 9.50
N ILE A 92 -5.18 4.82 8.52
CA ILE A 92 -6.27 5.39 7.72
C ILE A 92 -7.47 5.73 8.59
N SER A 93 -7.76 4.94 9.62
CA SER A 93 -8.85 5.21 10.58
C SER A 93 -8.53 6.32 11.57
N GLU A 94 -7.27 6.43 12.03
CA GLU A 94 -6.85 7.39 13.07
C GLU A 94 -6.56 8.80 12.51
N ILE A 95 -6.09 8.92 11.26
CA ILE A 95 -5.81 10.23 10.64
C ILE A 95 -7.02 11.17 10.66
N PRO A 96 -8.24 10.75 10.27
CA PRO A 96 -9.43 11.60 10.36
C PRO A 96 -9.74 12.07 11.78
N GLU A 97 -9.60 11.20 12.78
CA GLU A 97 -9.81 11.57 14.19
C GLU A 97 -8.78 12.60 14.64
N LEU A 98 -7.51 12.43 14.26
CA LEU A 98 -6.46 13.39 14.55
C LEU A 98 -6.75 14.75 13.89
N ILE A 99 -7.17 14.75 12.62
CA ILE A 99 -7.54 15.99 11.91
C ILE A 99 -8.71 16.67 12.63
N SER A 100 -9.75 15.92 12.99
CA SER A 100 -10.91 16.45 13.73
C SER A 100 -10.49 17.08 15.06
N GLY A 101 -9.65 16.40 15.84
CA GLY A 101 -9.13 16.93 17.11
C GLY A 101 -8.25 18.17 16.92
N CYS A 102 -7.45 18.23 15.84
CA CYS A 102 -6.69 19.43 15.50
C CYS A 102 -7.60 20.60 15.13
N THR A 103 -8.67 20.36 14.37
CA THR A 103 -9.65 21.40 14.01
C THR A 103 -10.37 21.92 15.24
N GLU A 104 -10.86 21.05 16.12
CA GLU A 104 -11.53 21.46 17.38
C GLU A 104 -10.59 22.26 18.30
N PHE A 105 -9.31 21.86 18.37
CA PHE A 105 -8.30 22.60 19.11
C PHE A 105 -8.08 24.01 18.55
N ILE A 106 -8.01 24.15 17.22
CA ILE A 106 -7.86 25.46 16.56
C ILE A 106 -9.09 26.33 16.83
N GLU A 107 -10.31 25.81 16.67
CA GLU A 107 -11.54 26.55 16.95
C GLU A 107 -11.61 27.02 18.41
N SER A 108 -11.27 26.13 19.35
CA SER A 108 -11.22 26.46 20.78
C SER A 108 -10.17 27.53 21.08
N ALA A 109 -9.00 27.46 20.44
CA ALA A 109 -7.95 28.44 20.60
C ALA A 109 -8.36 29.82 20.07
N GLU A 110 -9.05 29.87 18.92
CA GLU A 110 -9.60 31.11 18.35
C GLU A 110 -10.63 31.73 19.28
N GLU A 111 -11.57 30.95 19.84
CA GLU A 111 -12.57 31.44 20.78
C GLU A 111 -11.92 32.07 22.04
N VAL A 112 -10.88 31.41 22.57
CA VAL A 112 -10.13 31.93 23.72
C VAL A 112 -9.39 33.22 23.37
N LEU A 113 -8.81 33.31 22.17
CA LEU A 113 -8.14 34.53 21.69
C LEU A 113 -9.13 35.68 21.53
N GLU A 114 -10.32 35.43 20.98
CA GLU A 114 -11.37 36.45 20.86
C GLU A 114 -11.85 36.93 22.24
N LYS A 115 -12.11 36.01 23.18
CA LYS A 115 -12.46 36.37 24.56
C LYS A 115 -11.38 37.21 25.23
N ARG A 116 -10.10 36.89 25.00
CA ARG A 116 -8.97 37.70 25.51
C ARG A 116 -8.93 39.08 24.88
N LYS A 117 -9.09 39.18 23.56
CA LYS A 117 -9.12 40.47 22.84
C LYS A 117 -10.27 41.34 23.31
N MET A 118 -11.45 40.77 23.52
CA MET A 118 -12.62 41.45 24.07
C MET A 118 -12.37 41.95 25.49
N ASN A 119 -11.85 41.10 26.38
CA ASN A 119 -11.49 41.50 27.74
C ASN A 119 -10.43 42.61 27.77
N GLN A 120 -9.41 42.53 26.90
CA GLN A 120 -8.39 43.57 26.81
C GLN A 120 -8.98 44.90 26.32
N THR A 121 -9.92 44.85 25.38
CA THR A 121 -10.65 46.03 24.90
C THR A 121 -11.55 46.62 25.99
N LEU A 122 -12.23 45.77 26.77
CA LEU A 122 -13.02 46.21 27.91
C LEU A 122 -12.11 46.89 28.95
N LEU A 123 -10.97 46.28 29.28
CA LEU A 123 -10.02 46.84 30.24
C LEU A 123 -9.42 48.17 29.76
N SER A 124 -9.08 48.29 28.47
CA SER A 124 -8.54 49.54 27.92
C SER A 124 -9.57 50.66 27.91
N ASN A 125 -10.84 50.35 27.69
CA ASN A 125 -11.93 51.33 27.69
C ASN A 125 -12.53 51.57 29.07
N HIS A 126 -12.20 50.74 30.08
CA HIS A 126 -12.74 50.85 31.43
C HIS A 126 -12.47 52.23 32.06
N SER A 127 -11.28 52.80 31.85
CA SER A 127 -10.96 54.16 32.35
C SER A 127 -11.87 55.21 31.72
N THR A 128 -12.01 55.20 30.39
CA THR A 128 -12.87 56.14 29.66
C THR A 128 -14.35 56.00 30.02
N LEU A 129 -14.80 54.78 30.30
CA LEU A 129 -16.17 54.49 30.70
C LEU A 129 -16.44 54.96 32.13
N LEU A 130 -15.46 54.82 33.03
CA LEU A 130 -15.49 55.37 34.38
C LEU A 130 -15.53 56.90 34.33
N ASP A 131 -14.66 57.53 33.53
CA ASP A 131 -14.63 58.98 33.34
C ASP A 131 -15.99 59.51 32.84
N LEU A 132 -16.65 58.81 31.91
CA LEU A 132 -17.98 59.17 31.41
C LEU A 132 -19.08 59.03 32.50
N LEU A 133 -18.92 58.10 33.43
CA LEU A 133 -19.82 57.88 34.57
C LEU A 133 -19.58 58.86 35.73
N GLU A 134 -18.41 59.49 35.79
CA GLU A 134 -18.07 60.49 36.80
C GLU A 134 -18.58 61.90 36.45
N ILE A 135 -18.77 62.21 35.16
CA ILE A 135 -19.28 63.52 34.69
C ILE A 135 -20.66 63.87 35.29
N PRO A 136 -21.67 62.98 35.34
CA PRO A 136 -22.95 63.26 35.99
C PRO A 136 -22.82 63.53 37.50
N GLN A 137 -21.93 62.82 38.19
CA GLN A 137 -21.75 62.97 39.64
C GLN A 137 -21.12 64.33 39.98
N LEU A 138 -20.15 64.78 39.16
CA LEU A 138 -19.57 66.11 39.27
C LEU A 138 -20.59 67.21 38.92
N MET A 139 -21.46 66.96 37.93
CA MET A 139 -22.55 67.88 37.56
C MET A 139 -23.58 68.03 38.68
N ASP A 140 -24.01 66.92 39.28
CA ASP A 140 -24.96 66.93 40.41
C ASP A 140 -24.37 67.68 41.61
N THR A 141 -23.08 67.49 41.90
CA THR A 141 -22.40 68.21 42.98
C THR A 141 -22.32 69.71 42.70
N TYR A 142 -22.03 70.10 41.45
CA TYR A 142 -21.99 71.51 41.05
C TYR A 142 -23.37 72.17 41.10
N VAL A 143 -24.41 71.46 40.68
CA VAL A 143 -25.80 71.95 40.76
C VAL A 143 -26.26 72.05 42.22
N LEU A 144 -25.90 71.07 43.07
CA LEU A 144 -26.19 71.12 44.51
C LEU A 144 -25.49 72.31 45.19
N ASP A 145 -24.20 72.49 44.94
CA ASP A 145 -23.41 73.57 45.54
C ASP A 145 -23.93 74.95 45.13
N LYS A 146 -24.33 75.10 43.85
CA LYS A 146 -24.97 76.33 43.39
C LYS A 146 -26.28 76.62 44.12
N LEU A 147 -27.09 75.59 44.39
CA LEU A 147 -28.34 75.70 45.14
C LEU A 147 -28.12 76.03 46.63
N TYR A 148 -27.02 75.60 47.24
CA TYR A 148 -26.66 75.97 48.62
C TYR A 148 -26.11 77.39 48.73
N VAL A 149 -25.49 77.93 47.69
CA VAL A 149 -24.93 79.30 47.66
C VAL A 149 -25.96 80.36 47.28
N GLU A 150 -27.02 80.00 46.54
CA GLU A 150 -28.14 80.90 46.18
C GLU A 150 -29.29 80.93 47.21
N GLY A 151 -29.17 80.21 48.34
CA GLY A 151 -30.15 80.15 49.44
C GLY A 151 -29.87 81.07 50.62
#